data_AF-A0A5C1AI70-F1
#
_entry.id   AF-A0A5C1AI70-F1
#
_cell.length_a   1.000
_cell.length_b   1.000
_cell.length_c   1.000
_cell.angle_alpha   90.00
_cell.angle_beta   90.00
_cell.angle_gamma   90.00
#
_symmetry.space_group_name_H-M   'P 1'
#
loop_
_entity.id
_entity.type
_entity.pdbx_description
1 polymer ?
#
loop_
_entity_poly.entity_id
_entity_poly.type
_entity_poly.pdbx_seq_one_letter_code
_entity_poly.pdbx_strand_id
1 'polypeptide(L)'
;MRKVLLACVVAAVGLGGAWADDTPGEEAVREAITVLEARKAQVEKKEDKDKIAKAIADLEKLLPAAKNDGGKAKADADLVKLITPAALKKKFAGKAAFNAKTGELTLVYDFKEKEQLKDFDLGDAKPEVKQLTLRVGPADGIQHVAKFKTMKVTGSVAVENVPFDVRKPFMRTTEGTSVAIDEWNGNRLKLLQKETQIGEKHFGRVSFEKRLVPVVLLITESKASAKFGDHEIAGKVEGVTAGHVELLGGQGGVMFKSLVISGVPDEGWAKTFFKE
;
A
#
# COMPACT_ATOMS: atom_id res chain seq x y z
N MET A 1 -15.58 18.13 13.94
CA MET A 1 -15.76 16.77 13.37
C MET A 1 -16.28 16.78 11.93
N ARG A 2 -17.38 17.48 11.60
CA ARG A 2 -17.86 17.64 10.20
C ARG A 2 -16.78 18.10 9.21
N LYS A 3 -15.95 19.09 9.59
CA LYS A 3 -14.86 19.59 8.73
C LYS A 3 -13.73 18.56 8.47
N VAL A 4 -13.50 17.61 9.38
CA VAL A 4 -12.44 16.59 9.23
C VAL A 4 -12.92 15.45 8.34
N LEU A 5 -14.18 15.01 8.52
CA LEU A 5 -14.83 14.04 7.62
C LEU A 5 -14.95 14.58 6.19
N LEU A 6 -15.31 15.85 6.04
CA LEU A 6 -15.37 16.49 4.73
C LEU A 6 -13.97 16.62 4.09
N ALA A 7 -12.92 16.90 4.87
CA ALA A 7 -11.55 16.96 4.35
C ALA A 7 -11.01 15.59 3.92
N CYS A 8 -11.30 14.51 4.65
CA CYS A 8 -10.91 13.15 4.26
C CYS A 8 -11.65 12.70 2.98
N VAL A 9 -12.95 13.02 2.86
CA VAL A 9 -13.74 12.69 1.67
C VAL A 9 -13.30 13.54 0.47
N VAL A 10 -13.04 14.84 0.65
CA VAL A 10 -12.58 15.73 -0.42
C VAL A 10 -11.16 15.36 -0.89
N ALA A 11 -10.28 14.92 0.01
CA ALA A 11 -8.96 14.41 -0.36
C ALA A 11 -9.02 13.09 -1.15
N ALA A 12 -9.99 12.21 -0.83
CA ALA A 12 -10.20 10.96 -1.55
C ALA A 12 -10.90 11.15 -2.92
N VAL A 13 -11.78 12.15 -3.05
CA VAL A 13 -12.58 12.38 -4.26
C VAL A 13 -11.88 13.32 -5.26
N GLY A 14 -10.94 14.17 -4.82
CA GLY A 14 -10.29 15.19 -5.64
C GLY A 14 -9.26 14.71 -6.68
N LEU A 15 -9.00 13.41 -6.80
CA LEU A 15 -7.98 12.83 -7.70
C LEU A 15 -8.56 12.09 -8.93
N GLY A 16 -9.86 12.25 -9.20
CA GLY A 16 -10.55 11.60 -10.32
C GLY A 16 -10.33 12.28 -11.67
N GLY A 17 -9.24 11.94 -12.36
CA GLY A 17 -9.09 12.16 -13.80
C GLY A 17 -9.99 11.21 -14.61
N ALA A 18 -10.53 11.71 -15.72
CA ALA A 18 -11.55 11.06 -16.54
C ALA A 18 -11.16 9.65 -17.05
N TRP A 19 -11.98 8.66 -16.74
CA TRP A 19 -12.05 7.35 -17.42
C TRP A 19 -13.51 6.95 -17.62
N ALA A 20 -13.77 6.26 -18.73
CA ALA A 20 -15.08 5.88 -19.24
C ALA A 20 -15.51 4.45 -18.86
N ASP A 21 -14.99 3.91 -17.77
CA ASP A 21 -15.49 2.69 -17.13
C ASP A 21 -15.79 3.01 -15.65
N ASP A 22 -16.92 2.53 -15.12
CA ASP A 22 -17.58 2.90 -13.84
C ASP A 22 -16.76 2.70 -12.52
N THR A 23 -15.43 2.59 -12.57
CA THR A 23 -14.56 2.13 -11.47
C THR A 23 -13.88 3.18 -10.57
N PRO A 24 -13.59 4.44 -10.98
CA PRO A 24 -12.85 5.38 -10.12
C PRO A 24 -13.58 5.76 -8.82
N GLY A 25 -14.92 5.77 -8.83
CA GLY A 25 -15.73 6.10 -7.66
C GLY A 25 -15.72 5.01 -6.59
N GLU A 26 -15.76 3.74 -6.99
CA GLU A 26 -15.80 2.61 -6.06
C GLU A 26 -14.50 2.46 -5.27
N GLU A 27 -13.36 2.59 -5.92
CA GLU A 27 -12.07 2.40 -5.25
C GLU A 27 -11.84 3.49 -4.20
N ALA A 28 -12.16 4.74 -4.52
CA ALA A 28 -12.08 5.86 -3.57
C ALA A 28 -13.01 5.63 -2.36
N VAL A 29 -14.21 5.10 -2.59
CA VAL A 29 -15.15 4.75 -1.51
C VAL A 29 -14.60 3.62 -0.64
N ARG A 30 -14.01 2.57 -1.23
CA ARG A 30 -13.37 1.46 -0.48
C ARG A 30 -12.19 1.97 0.36
N GLU A 31 -11.35 2.82 -0.20
CA GLU A 31 -10.22 3.41 0.52
C GLU A 31 -10.70 4.28 1.70
N ALA A 32 -11.74 5.09 1.49
CA ALA A 32 -12.36 5.87 2.55
C ALA A 32 -12.93 4.97 3.68
N ILE A 33 -13.56 3.85 3.33
CA ILE A 33 -14.03 2.85 4.31
C ILE A 33 -12.84 2.29 5.12
N THR A 34 -11.77 1.84 4.46
CA THR A 34 -10.59 1.29 5.14
C THR A 34 -9.97 2.29 6.11
N VAL A 35 -9.81 3.55 5.70
CA VAL A 35 -9.30 4.63 6.57
C VAL A 35 -10.21 4.86 7.78
N LEU A 36 -11.53 4.86 7.57
CA LEU A 36 -12.51 5.02 8.64
C LEU A 36 -12.53 3.82 9.60
N GLU A 37 -12.39 2.58 9.12
CA GLU A 37 -12.28 1.39 9.97
C GLU A 37 -11.04 1.47 10.86
N ALA A 38 -9.89 1.81 10.28
CA ALA A 38 -8.66 2.02 11.04
C ALA A 38 -8.80 3.15 12.07
N ARG A 39 -9.53 4.23 11.74
CA ARG A 39 -9.79 5.33 12.67
C ARG A 39 -10.76 4.93 13.80
N LYS A 40 -11.80 4.14 13.50
CA LYS A 40 -12.77 3.64 14.48
C LYS A 40 -12.08 2.85 15.60
N ALA A 41 -11.06 2.07 15.27
CA ALA A 41 -10.27 1.32 16.24
C ALA A 41 -9.46 2.21 17.21
N GLN A 42 -9.17 3.46 16.84
CA GLN A 42 -8.34 4.39 17.61
C GLN A 42 -9.13 5.39 18.48
N VAL A 43 -10.44 5.48 18.27
CA VAL A 43 -11.28 6.43 19.01
C VAL A 43 -11.73 5.78 20.32
N GLU A 44 -11.61 6.46 21.45
CA GLU A 44 -12.07 5.92 22.74
C GLU A 44 -13.55 6.22 23.01
N LYS A 45 -14.00 7.42 22.62
CA LYS A 45 -15.37 7.89 22.84
C LYS A 45 -16.37 7.09 22.01
N LYS A 46 -17.36 6.48 22.67
CA LYS A 46 -18.42 5.69 22.04
C LYS A 46 -19.17 6.47 20.94
N GLU A 47 -19.55 7.72 21.23
CA GLU A 47 -20.27 8.58 20.29
C GLU A 47 -19.52 8.80 18.96
N ASP A 48 -18.19 8.88 19.02
CA ASP A 48 -17.36 9.09 17.83
C ASP A 48 -17.15 7.79 17.07
N LYS A 49 -17.05 6.63 17.76
CA LYS A 49 -17.09 5.31 17.12
C LYS A 49 -18.40 5.10 16.35
N ASP A 50 -19.53 5.52 16.93
CA ASP A 50 -20.84 5.37 16.31
C ASP A 50 -20.98 6.26 15.06
N LYS A 51 -20.46 7.50 15.11
CA LYS A 51 -20.39 8.37 13.93
C LYS A 51 -19.55 7.77 12.80
N ILE A 52 -18.39 7.20 13.13
CA ILE A 52 -17.53 6.56 12.14
C ILE A 52 -18.20 5.31 11.57
N ALA A 53 -18.82 4.48 12.41
CA ALA A 53 -19.57 3.30 11.97
C ALA A 53 -20.70 3.67 11.01
N LYS A 54 -21.44 4.75 11.30
CA LYS A 54 -22.47 5.28 10.40
C LYS A 54 -21.88 5.75 9.07
N ALA A 55 -20.77 6.49 9.09
CA ALA A 55 -20.10 6.94 7.87
C ALA A 55 -19.63 5.77 7.00
N ILE A 56 -19.07 4.72 7.60
CA ILE A 56 -18.71 3.47 6.90
C ILE A 56 -19.95 2.86 6.25
N ALA A 57 -21.04 2.66 7.02
CA ALA A 57 -22.27 2.08 6.50
C ALA A 57 -22.90 2.91 5.37
N ASP A 58 -22.79 4.23 5.42
CA ASP A 58 -23.28 5.12 4.36
C ASP A 58 -22.39 5.06 3.10
N LEU A 59 -21.06 4.92 3.25
CA LEU A 59 -20.14 4.69 2.14
C LEU A 59 -20.33 3.30 1.51
N GLU A 60 -20.58 2.26 2.31
CA GLU A 60 -20.84 0.89 1.83
C GLU A 60 -22.07 0.84 0.92
N LYS A 61 -23.07 1.71 1.13
CA LYS A 61 -24.26 1.83 0.25
C LYS A 61 -23.94 2.44 -1.11
N LEU A 62 -22.84 3.19 -1.24
CA LEU A 62 -22.40 3.80 -2.50
C LEU A 62 -21.62 2.83 -3.36
N LEU A 63 -21.11 1.75 -2.78
CA LEU A 63 -20.57 0.65 -3.56
C LEU A 63 -21.74 -0.07 -4.22
N PRO A 64 -21.72 -0.33 -5.54
CA PRO A 64 -22.72 -1.20 -6.13
C PRO A 64 -22.71 -2.51 -5.36
N ALA A 65 -23.91 -3.05 -5.11
CA ALA A 65 -24.06 -4.38 -4.52
C ALA A 65 -23.20 -5.32 -5.35
N ALA A 66 -22.03 -5.69 -4.79
CA ALA A 66 -20.92 -6.19 -5.58
C ALA A 66 -21.45 -7.32 -6.46
N LYS A 67 -21.48 -7.10 -7.78
CA LYS A 67 -21.54 -8.22 -8.70
C LYS A 67 -20.30 -9.04 -8.35
N ASN A 68 -20.52 -10.22 -7.79
CA ASN A 68 -19.50 -11.09 -7.22
C ASN A 68 -18.66 -11.71 -8.35
N ASP A 69 -18.10 -10.89 -9.22
CA ASP A 69 -17.44 -11.34 -10.46
C ASP A 69 -15.96 -11.64 -10.22
N GLY A 70 -15.47 -11.39 -9.01
CA GLY A 70 -14.26 -12.02 -8.46
C GLY A 70 -14.63 -12.63 -7.13
N GLY A 71 -14.83 -13.95 -7.09
CA GLY A 71 -15.23 -14.69 -5.89
C GLY A 71 -14.41 -14.24 -4.69
N LYS A 72 -15.03 -13.48 -3.77
CA LYS A 72 -14.39 -13.11 -2.51
C LYS A 72 -14.11 -14.40 -1.78
N ALA A 73 -12.86 -14.85 -1.82
CA ALA A 73 -12.41 -15.95 -1.00
C ALA A 73 -12.75 -15.60 0.44
N LYS A 74 -13.66 -16.38 1.03
CA LYS A 74 -13.92 -16.27 2.47
C LYS A 74 -12.60 -16.54 3.17
N ALA A 75 -12.28 -15.72 4.17
CA ALA A 75 -11.07 -15.93 4.97
C ALA A 75 -11.02 -17.39 5.46
N ASP A 76 -9.85 -18.01 5.33
CA ASP A 76 -9.59 -19.32 5.91
C ASP A 76 -9.93 -19.28 7.41
N ALA A 77 -10.72 -20.26 7.87
CA ALA A 77 -11.26 -20.26 9.22
C ALA A 77 -10.17 -20.39 10.29
N ASP A 78 -9.03 -20.98 9.96
CA ASP A 78 -7.89 -21.09 10.86
C ASP A 78 -7.13 -19.76 10.94
N LEU A 79 -6.99 -19.04 9.82
CA LEU A 79 -6.43 -17.68 9.84
C LEU A 79 -7.26 -16.73 10.72
N VAL A 80 -8.59 -16.81 10.65
CA VAL A 80 -9.47 -15.99 11.50
C VAL A 80 -9.25 -16.25 13.00
N LYS A 81 -8.95 -17.50 13.38
CA LYS A 81 -8.66 -17.86 14.78
C LYS A 81 -7.27 -17.40 15.22
N LEU A 82 -6.29 -17.43 14.31
CA LEU A 82 -4.90 -17.07 14.60
C LEU A 82 -4.68 -15.56 14.64
N ILE A 83 -5.22 -14.81 13.68
CA ILE A 83 -4.96 -13.37 13.50
C ILE A 83 -5.94 -12.56 14.35
N THR A 84 -5.72 -12.58 15.66
CA THR A 84 -6.50 -11.79 16.62
C THR A 84 -5.93 -10.37 16.78
N PRO A 85 -6.72 -9.39 17.25
CA PRO A 85 -6.21 -8.05 17.55
C PRO A 85 -5.03 -8.04 18.55
N ALA A 86 -5.03 -8.95 19.53
CA ALA A 86 -3.95 -9.08 20.49
C ALA A 86 -2.66 -9.62 19.84
N ALA A 87 -2.79 -10.65 18.99
CA ALA A 87 -1.66 -11.19 18.24
C ALA A 87 -1.07 -10.15 17.29
N LEU A 88 -1.91 -9.39 16.58
CA LEU A 88 -1.48 -8.28 15.71
C LEU A 88 -0.67 -7.23 16.47
N LYS A 89 -1.18 -6.77 17.62
CA LYS A 89 -0.50 -5.78 18.47
C LYS A 89 0.84 -6.29 19.03
N LYS A 90 0.96 -7.60 19.25
CA LYS A 90 2.19 -8.21 19.73
C LYS A 90 3.23 -8.41 18.63
N LYS A 91 2.79 -8.72 17.40
CA LYS A 91 3.66 -9.07 16.28
C LYS A 91 4.12 -7.88 15.45
N PHE A 92 3.33 -6.81 15.38
CA PHE A 92 3.66 -5.62 14.61
C PHE A 92 3.83 -4.39 15.50
N ALA A 93 4.88 -3.61 15.25
CA ALA A 93 5.09 -2.30 15.85
C ALA A 93 4.26 -1.21 15.16
N GLY A 94 3.99 -1.38 13.86
CA GLY A 94 3.02 -0.60 13.10
C GLY A 94 1.58 -0.86 13.53
N LYS A 95 0.65 -0.09 12.97
CA LYS A 95 -0.77 -0.32 13.22
C LYS A 95 -1.25 -1.45 12.32
N ALA A 96 -1.83 -2.48 12.90
CA ALA A 96 -2.31 -3.63 12.16
C ALA A 96 -3.80 -3.90 12.43
N ALA A 97 -4.52 -4.30 11.39
CA ALA A 97 -5.92 -4.71 11.45
C ALA A 97 -6.17 -5.90 10.50
N PHE A 98 -7.05 -6.82 10.90
CA PHE A 98 -7.43 -7.97 10.08
C PHE A 98 -8.95 -8.01 9.91
N ASN A 99 -9.40 -8.06 8.66
CA ASN A 99 -10.81 -8.18 8.33
C ASN A 99 -11.16 -9.66 8.13
N ALA A 100 -11.74 -10.28 9.16
CA ALA A 100 -12.11 -11.70 9.14
C ALA A 100 -13.15 -12.07 8.07
N LYS A 101 -13.88 -11.10 7.50
CA LYS A 101 -14.84 -11.37 6.42
C LYS A 101 -14.13 -11.53 5.08
N THR A 102 -13.13 -10.69 4.81
CA THR A 102 -12.41 -10.65 3.53
C THR A 102 -11.08 -11.39 3.55
N GLY A 103 -10.55 -11.69 4.74
CA GLY A 103 -9.21 -12.25 4.91
C GLY A 103 -8.10 -11.21 4.72
N GLU A 104 -8.44 -9.92 4.67
CA GLU A 104 -7.46 -8.86 4.39
C GLU A 104 -6.73 -8.43 5.68
N LEU A 105 -5.40 -8.49 5.65
CA LEU A 105 -4.52 -7.89 6.63
C LEU A 105 -4.14 -6.49 6.14
N THR A 106 -4.28 -5.47 6.99
CA THR A 106 -3.89 -4.09 6.71
C THR A 106 -2.85 -3.63 7.74
N LEU A 107 -1.74 -3.08 7.26
CA LEU A 107 -0.62 -2.58 8.04
C LEU A 107 -0.37 -1.11 7.69
N VAL A 108 -0.27 -0.24 8.68
CA VAL A 108 -0.17 1.22 8.51
C VAL A 108 1.03 1.77 9.28
N TYR A 109 1.86 2.52 8.55
CA TYR A 109 3.10 3.12 9.02
C TYR A 109 3.10 4.63 8.75
N ASP A 110 3.10 5.42 9.82
CA ASP A 110 3.24 6.88 9.76
C ASP A 110 4.66 7.35 10.10
N PHE A 111 5.57 6.42 10.41
CA PHE A 111 6.97 6.63 10.77
C PHE A 111 7.15 7.72 11.83
N LYS A 112 6.23 7.82 12.79
CA LYS A 112 6.38 8.66 13.98
C LYS A 112 7.35 8.05 14.98
N GLU A 113 7.25 6.74 15.15
CA GLU A 113 8.02 5.96 16.10
C GLU A 113 9.04 5.11 15.34
N LYS A 114 10.30 5.12 15.78
CA LYS A 114 11.38 4.36 15.14
C LYS A 114 11.16 2.85 15.26
N GLU A 115 10.39 2.43 16.26
CA GLU A 115 10.01 1.05 16.54
C GLU A 115 9.27 0.40 15.37
N GLN A 116 8.61 1.18 14.51
CA GLN A 116 7.97 0.68 13.28
C GLN A 116 8.97 -0.01 12.34
N LEU A 117 10.27 0.30 12.43
CA LEU A 117 11.32 -0.39 11.67
C LEU A 117 11.48 -1.86 12.06
N LYS A 118 10.97 -2.30 13.22
CA LYS A 118 11.01 -3.71 13.65
C LYS A 118 10.16 -4.62 12.76
N ASP A 119 9.24 -4.04 11.98
CA ASP A 119 8.40 -4.78 11.03
C ASP A 119 9.09 -4.96 9.67
N PHE A 120 10.37 -4.60 9.57
CA PHE A 120 11.20 -4.72 8.39
C PHE A 120 12.49 -5.49 8.71
N ASP A 121 12.86 -6.40 7.83
CA ASP A 121 14.20 -6.94 7.73
C ASP A 121 15.09 -5.89 7.04
N LEU A 122 16.10 -5.41 7.77
CA LEU A 122 16.96 -4.32 7.34
C LEU A 122 18.22 -4.83 6.61
N GLY A 123 18.58 -6.11 6.74
CA GLY A 123 19.90 -6.58 6.30
C GLY A 123 21.03 -5.67 6.80
N ASP A 124 21.89 -5.23 5.88
CA ASP A 124 22.97 -4.27 6.14
C ASP A 124 22.55 -2.79 6.01
N ALA A 125 21.31 -2.53 5.57
CA ALA A 125 20.80 -1.18 5.36
C ALA A 125 20.67 -0.43 6.69
N LYS A 126 20.87 0.89 6.63
CA LYS A 126 20.73 1.78 7.80
C LYS A 126 19.66 2.83 7.54
N PRO A 127 18.36 2.44 7.46
CA PRO A 127 17.31 3.40 7.19
C PRO A 127 17.16 4.40 8.34
N GLU A 128 16.76 5.62 7.98
CA GLU A 128 16.58 6.71 8.93
C GLU A 128 15.10 7.07 9.01
N VAL A 129 14.58 7.27 10.23
CA VAL A 129 13.24 7.85 10.42
C VAL A 129 13.42 9.31 10.81
N LYS A 130 12.95 10.23 9.97
CA LYS A 130 13.05 11.68 10.20
C LYS A 130 11.84 12.39 9.63
N GLN A 131 11.30 13.40 10.33
CA GLN A 131 10.17 14.20 9.83
C GLN A 131 8.96 13.37 9.36
N LEU A 132 8.65 12.27 10.07
CA LEU A 132 7.56 11.35 9.74
C LEU A 132 7.74 10.61 8.41
N THR A 133 8.99 10.51 7.94
CA THR A 133 9.34 9.72 6.75
C THR A 133 10.37 8.67 7.11
N LEU A 134 10.29 7.55 6.40
CA LEU A 134 11.31 6.51 6.36
C LEU A 134 12.22 6.79 5.17
N ARG A 135 13.51 7.00 5.40
CA ARG A 135 14.52 7.16 4.37
C ARG A 135 15.28 5.86 4.20
N VAL A 136 15.26 5.30 3.00
CA VAL A 136 16.10 4.18 2.59
C VAL A 136 17.28 4.74 1.81
N GLY A 137 18.50 4.38 2.20
CA GLY A 137 19.73 4.91 1.63
C GLY A 137 19.97 4.49 0.18
N PRO A 138 20.84 5.20 -0.55
CA PRO A 138 21.30 4.79 -1.87
C PRO A 138 21.71 3.32 -1.93
N ALA A 139 21.21 2.60 -2.94
CA ALA A 139 21.44 1.17 -3.19
C ALA A 139 20.99 0.20 -2.08
N ASP A 140 20.47 0.69 -0.95
CA ASP A 140 19.90 -0.12 0.11
C ASP A 140 18.49 -0.61 -0.26
N GLY A 141 18.09 -1.70 0.39
CA GLY A 141 16.73 -2.20 0.37
C GLY A 141 16.38 -2.76 1.74
N ILE A 142 15.12 -2.58 2.12
CA ILE A 142 14.55 -3.22 3.32
C ILE A 142 13.31 -4.01 2.93
N GLN A 143 13.09 -5.15 3.58
CA GLN A 143 11.98 -6.04 3.27
C GLN A 143 10.97 -6.05 4.42
N HIS A 144 9.68 -5.88 4.12
CA HIS A 144 8.66 -6.00 5.14
C HIS A 144 8.46 -7.46 5.58
N VAL A 145 8.29 -7.74 6.87
CA VAL A 145 8.22 -9.11 7.41
C VAL A 145 6.97 -9.90 6.97
N ALA A 146 5.88 -9.20 6.66
CA ALA A 146 4.65 -9.82 6.19
C ALA A 146 4.72 -10.26 4.72
N LYS A 147 4.22 -11.47 4.47
CA LYS A 147 4.10 -12.08 3.14
C LYS A 147 2.65 -12.13 2.71
N PHE A 148 2.37 -11.77 1.46
CA PHE A 148 1.04 -11.66 0.90
C PHE A 148 0.86 -12.55 -0.34
N LYS A 149 -0.35 -13.07 -0.53
CA LYS A 149 -0.77 -13.69 -1.80
C LYS A 149 -1.15 -12.61 -2.81
N THR A 150 -2.00 -11.68 -2.41
CA THR A 150 -2.37 -10.46 -3.16
C THR A 150 -2.09 -9.25 -2.29
N MET A 151 -1.74 -8.12 -2.88
CA MET A 151 -1.29 -6.97 -2.11
C MET A 151 -1.62 -5.64 -2.79
N LYS A 152 -1.96 -4.64 -1.99
CA LYS A 152 -1.98 -3.22 -2.33
C LYS A 152 -1.04 -2.49 -1.38
N VAL A 153 -0.06 -1.77 -1.94
CA VAL A 153 0.83 -0.87 -1.21
C VAL A 153 0.47 0.54 -1.63
N THR A 154 0.18 1.41 -0.67
CA THR A 154 -0.04 2.84 -0.91
C THR A 154 0.87 3.67 -0.01
N GLY A 155 1.16 4.89 -0.43
CA GLY A 155 1.90 5.83 0.39
C GLY A 155 2.28 7.06 -0.41
N SER A 156 3.27 7.80 0.07
CA SER A 156 3.91 8.85 -0.72
C SER A 156 5.41 8.66 -0.70
N VAL A 157 6.06 8.92 -1.83
CA VAL A 157 7.51 8.83 -1.97
C VAL A 157 8.10 10.15 -2.41
N ALA A 158 9.31 10.44 -1.95
CA ALA A 158 10.15 11.49 -2.50
C ALA A 158 11.50 10.86 -2.86
N VAL A 159 11.90 11.02 -4.13
CA VAL A 159 13.18 10.53 -4.63
C VAL A 159 14.23 11.62 -4.37
N GLU A 160 15.26 11.29 -3.59
CA GLU A 160 16.38 12.21 -3.36
C GLU A 160 17.35 12.13 -4.54
N ASN A 161 17.90 13.29 -4.95
CA ASN A 161 18.98 13.42 -5.93
C ASN A 161 18.96 12.34 -7.00
N VAL A 162 18.06 12.42 -7.99
CA VAL A 162 17.98 11.44 -9.09
C VAL A 162 19.29 11.52 -9.90
N PRO A 163 20.30 10.66 -9.69
CA PRO A 163 21.46 10.66 -10.55
C PRO A 163 21.03 9.92 -11.83
N PHE A 164 21.68 10.23 -12.94
CA PHE A 164 21.19 9.94 -14.29
C PHE A 164 21.19 8.45 -14.71
N ASP A 165 21.17 7.49 -13.79
CA ASP A 165 21.07 6.05 -14.10
C ASP A 165 19.85 5.40 -13.40
N VAL A 166 18.75 5.37 -14.15
CA VAL A 166 17.38 5.41 -13.61
C VAL A 166 16.72 4.02 -13.65
N ARG A 167 17.55 2.98 -13.58
CA ARG A 167 17.11 1.58 -13.73
C ARG A 167 16.69 0.92 -12.44
N LYS A 168 16.85 1.58 -11.29
CA LYS A 168 16.60 0.94 -9.99
C LYS A 168 15.16 1.20 -9.51
N PRO A 169 14.38 0.14 -9.25
CA PRO A 169 13.04 0.29 -8.69
C PRO A 169 13.11 0.90 -7.28
N PHE A 170 12.04 1.59 -6.89
CA PHE A 170 11.87 2.10 -5.52
C PHE A 170 10.92 1.21 -4.69
N MET A 171 10.12 0.37 -5.35
CA MET A 171 9.36 -0.70 -4.72
C MET A 171 9.48 -1.97 -5.56
N ARG A 172 9.61 -3.11 -4.90
CA ARG A 172 9.61 -4.43 -5.52
C ARG A 172 8.90 -5.43 -4.61
N THR A 173 8.53 -6.56 -5.17
CA THR A 173 8.15 -7.72 -4.38
C THR A 173 9.08 -8.90 -4.62
N THR A 174 9.17 -9.81 -3.65
CA THR A 174 10.05 -10.99 -3.74
C THR A 174 9.69 -11.93 -4.88
N GLU A 175 8.47 -11.82 -5.43
CA GLU A 175 7.98 -12.59 -6.57
C GLU A 175 8.25 -11.91 -7.94
N GLY A 176 8.97 -10.77 -7.90
CA GLY A 176 9.56 -10.13 -9.07
C GLY A 176 8.75 -8.98 -9.68
N THR A 177 7.61 -8.59 -9.10
CA THR A 177 6.92 -7.36 -9.53
C THR A 177 7.68 -6.14 -9.03
N SER A 178 7.99 -5.17 -9.89
CA SER A 178 8.70 -3.96 -9.48
C SER A 178 8.21 -2.69 -10.18
N VAL A 179 8.32 -1.57 -9.46
CA VAL A 179 7.96 -0.25 -9.95
C VAL A 179 9.21 0.62 -9.98
N ALA A 180 9.50 1.18 -11.15
CA ALA A 180 10.64 2.07 -11.37
C ALA A 180 10.18 3.37 -12.03
N ILE A 181 10.85 4.46 -11.69
CA ILE A 181 10.85 5.68 -12.49
C ILE A 181 12.13 5.62 -13.31
N ASP A 182 12.04 5.70 -14.63
CA ASP A 182 13.15 5.56 -15.57
C ASP A 182 13.37 6.86 -16.39
N GLU A 183 14.53 6.94 -17.06
CA GLU A 183 15.08 8.00 -17.93
C GLU A 183 15.72 9.23 -17.26
N TRP A 184 16.68 9.82 -17.98
CA TRP A 184 17.50 11.01 -17.63
C TRP A 184 16.74 12.17 -16.96
N ASN A 185 15.41 12.27 -17.15
CA ASN A 185 14.56 13.31 -16.57
C ASN A 185 13.47 12.79 -15.62
N GLY A 186 13.51 11.51 -15.23
CA GLY A 186 12.52 10.85 -14.37
C GLY A 186 11.12 10.81 -14.98
N ASN A 187 10.99 10.84 -16.31
CA ASN A 187 9.74 11.14 -17.02
C ASN A 187 8.99 9.88 -17.48
N ARG A 188 9.37 8.70 -16.97
CA ARG A 188 8.79 7.42 -17.39
C ARG A 188 8.51 6.55 -16.16
N LEU A 189 7.27 6.07 -16.02
CA LEU A 189 6.90 5.04 -15.05
C LEU A 189 6.98 3.67 -15.74
N LYS A 190 7.65 2.71 -15.11
CA LYS A 190 7.74 1.32 -15.56
C LYS A 190 7.22 0.36 -14.52
N LEU A 191 6.52 -0.67 -14.99
CA LEU A 191 6.08 -1.82 -14.23
C LEU A 191 6.71 -3.06 -14.86
N LEU A 192 7.46 -3.80 -14.07
CA LEU A 192 8.14 -5.02 -14.51
C LEU A 192 7.63 -6.22 -13.71
N GLN A 193 7.62 -7.39 -14.34
CA GLN A 193 7.41 -8.69 -13.73
C GLN A 193 8.60 -9.59 -14.08
N LYS A 194 9.40 -9.98 -13.09
CA LYS A 194 10.64 -10.78 -13.29
C LYS A 194 11.51 -10.18 -14.41
N GLU A 195 11.80 -8.88 -14.29
CA GLU A 195 12.58 -8.08 -15.26
C GLU A 195 11.92 -7.86 -16.64
N THR A 196 10.79 -8.51 -16.93
CA THR A 196 10.01 -8.26 -18.15
C THR A 196 9.11 -7.05 -17.96
N GLN A 197 9.21 -6.06 -18.83
CA GLN A 197 8.32 -4.90 -18.79
C GLN A 197 6.89 -5.30 -19.20
N ILE A 198 5.93 -5.04 -18.30
CA ILE A 198 4.50 -5.34 -18.52
C ILE A 198 3.64 -4.08 -18.58
N GLY A 199 4.20 -2.91 -18.27
CA GLY A 199 3.52 -1.63 -18.38
C GLY A 199 4.52 -0.47 -18.42
N GLU A 200 4.19 0.57 -19.19
CA GLU A 200 5.00 1.79 -19.32
C GLU A 200 4.10 3.01 -19.55
N LYS A 201 4.47 4.14 -18.95
CA LYS A 201 3.85 5.43 -19.21
C LYS A 201 4.88 6.54 -19.20
N HIS A 202 4.97 7.26 -20.30
CA HIS A 202 5.65 8.55 -20.35
C HIS A 202 4.75 9.64 -19.75
N PHE A 203 5.36 10.51 -18.98
CA PHE A 203 4.78 11.77 -18.56
C PHE A 203 5.75 12.91 -18.88
N GLY A 204 5.27 14.15 -18.82
CA GLY A 204 6.12 15.32 -19.09
C GLY A 204 7.27 15.41 -18.10
N ARG A 205 8.18 16.39 -18.29
CA ARG A 205 9.21 16.65 -17.28
C ARG A 205 8.55 17.06 -15.97
N VAL A 206 8.67 16.23 -14.94
CA VAL A 206 8.15 16.54 -13.61
C VAL A 206 9.33 16.86 -12.70
N SER A 207 9.26 18.01 -12.03
CA SER A 207 10.20 18.34 -10.96
C SER A 207 9.79 17.60 -9.70
N PHE A 208 10.55 16.57 -9.35
CA PHE A 208 10.34 15.75 -8.16
C PHE A 208 11.08 16.24 -6.92
N GLU A 209 11.92 17.28 -7.07
CA GLU A 209 12.75 17.74 -5.97
C GLU A 209 11.90 18.07 -4.74
N LYS A 210 12.09 17.27 -3.69
CA LYS A 210 11.51 17.44 -2.35
C LYS A 210 9.98 17.41 -2.31
N ARG A 211 9.32 16.88 -3.34
CA ARG A 211 7.87 16.66 -3.35
C ARG A 211 7.55 15.21 -3.04
N LEU A 212 6.65 15.02 -2.08
CA LEU A 212 6.04 13.72 -1.82
C LEU A 212 4.99 13.46 -2.91
N VAL A 213 5.21 12.41 -3.68
CA VAL A 213 4.33 11.96 -4.76
C VAL A 213 3.55 10.74 -4.27
N PRO A 214 2.21 10.73 -4.35
CA PRO A 214 1.41 9.56 -4.02
C PRO A 214 1.80 8.37 -4.90
N VAL A 215 1.87 7.18 -4.31
CA VAL A 215 2.15 5.95 -5.03
C VAL A 215 1.18 4.85 -4.65
N VAL A 216 0.89 4.00 -5.64
CA VAL A 216 0.14 2.76 -5.45
C VAL A 216 0.86 1.65 -6.20
N LEU A 217 0.99 0.48 -5.58
CA LEU A 217 1.32 -0.78 -6.23
C LEU A 217 0.21 -1.76 -5.87
N LEU A 218 -0.44 -2.35 -6.87
CA LEU A 218 -1.48 -3.35 -6.69
C LEU A 218 -1.07 -4.62 -7.45
N ILE A 219 -1.17 -5.76 -6.76
CA ILE A 219 -0.89 -7.09 -7.28
C ILE A 219 -2.07 -7.99 -6.93
N THR A 220 -2.71 -8.51 -7.96
CA THR A 220 -3.75 -9.53 -7.88
C THR A 220 -3.26 -10.81 -8.56
N GLU A 221 -4.09 -11.85 -8.58
CA GLU A 221 -3.74 -13.13 -9.22
C GLU A 221 -3.55 -13.02 -10.75
N SER A 222 -4.12 -11.99 -11.37
CA SER A 222 -4.16 -11.82 -12.84
C SER A 222 -3.69 -10.47 -13.36
N LYS A 223 -3.45 -9.50 -12.46
CA LYS A 223 -3.11 -8.12 -12.83
C LYS A 223 -2.09 -7.55 -11.85
N ALA A 224 -1.12 -6.80 -12.39
CA ALA A 224 -0.32 -5.87 -11.62
C ALA A 224 -0.58 -4.45 -12.15
N SER A 225 -0.63 -3.47 -11.26
CA SER A 225 -0.71 -2.05 -11.62
C SER A 225 0.08 -1.18 -10.67
N ALA A 226 0.57 -0.05 -11.19
CA ALA A 226 1.28 0.95 -10.41
C ALA A 226 0.75 2.34 -10.74
N LYS A 227 0.65 3.19 -9.72
CA LYS A 227 0.34 4.60 -9.84
C LYS A 227 1.47 5.41 -9.21
N PHE A 228 1.82 6.52 -9.86
CA PHE A 228 2.79 7.49 -9.38
C PHE A 228 2.28 8.89 -9.73
N GLY A 229 1.84 9.63 -8.71
CA GLY A 229 1.08 10.86 -8.90
C GLY A 229 -0.23 10.58 -9.64
N ASP A 230 -0.45 11.27 -10.76
CA ASP A 230 -1.63 11.09 -11.62
C ASP A 230 -1.39 10.09 -12.76
N HIS A 231 -0.24 9.42 -12.77
CA HIS A 231 0.14 8.49 -13.83
C HIS A 231 -0.03 7.06 -13.38
N GLU A 232 -0.82 6.29 -14.13
CA GLU A 232 -1.11 4.89 -13.84
C GLU A 232 -0.71 4.00 -15.02
N ILE A 233 -0.23 2.80 -14.69
CA ILE A 233 0.09 1.71 -15.62
C ILE A 233 -0.41 0.39 -15.06
N ALA A 234 -0.76 -0.53 -15.96
CA ALA A 234 -1.16 -1.88 -15.59
C ALA A 234 -0.67 -2.88 -16.64
N GLY A 235 -0.47 -4.12 -16.21
CA GLY A 235 -0.14 -5.25 -17.06
C GLY A 235 -0.82 -6.52 -16.55
N LYS A 236 -1.06 -7.46 -17.46
CA LYS A 236 -1.52 -8.81 -17.07
C LYS A 236 -0.36 -9.59 -16.47
N VAL A 237 -0.67 -10.40 -15.47
CA VAL A 237 0.23 -11.39 -14.88
C VAL A 237 -0.52 -12.69 -14.72
N GLU A 238 0.16 -13.83 -14.66
CA GLU A 238 -0.50 -15.13 -14.48
C GLU A 238 0.09 -15.86 -13.28
N GLY A 239 -0.78 -16.26 -12.34
CA GLY A 239 -0.40 -17.07 -11.18
C GLY A 239 0.59 -16.37 -10.23
N VAL A 240 0.66 -15.04 -10.28
CA VAL A 240 1.60 -14.28 -9.45
C VAL A 240 1.07 -14.19 -8.02
N THR A 241 1.96 -14.49 -7.07
CA THR A 241 1.76 -14.11 -5.67
C THR A 241 2.53 -12.82 -5.40
N ALA A 242 2.10 -12.03 -4.43
CA ALA A 242 2.79 -10.79 -4.09
C ALA A 242 4.12 -11.07 -3.36
N GLY A 243 4.16 -12.01 -2.42
CA GLY A 243 5.34 -12.25 -1.59
C GLY A 243 5.54 -11.16 -0.53
N HIS A 244 6.79 -10.83 -0.21
CA HIS A 244 7.11 -9.68 0.63
C HIS A 244 7.23 -8.42 -0.22
N VAL A 245 6.90 -7.26 0.35
CA VAL A 245 7.26 -5.97 -0.25
C VAL A 245 8.65 -5.54 0.19
N GLU A 246 9.43 -5.06 -0.76
CA GLU A 246 10.74 -4.44 -0.55
C GLU A 246 10.64 -2.95 -0.88
N LEU A 247 11.11 -2.12 0.05
CA LEU A 247 11.29 -0.69 -0.13
C LEU A 247 12.75 -0.43 -0.46
N LEU A 248 12.99 0.18 -1.62
CA LEU A 248 14.33 0.31 -2.19
C LEU A 248 14.71 1.79 -2.26
N GLY A 249 15.95 2.11 -1.90
CA GLY A 249 16.47 3.47 -1.95
C GLY A 249 16.93 3.91 -3.33
N GLY A 250 16.85 3.06 -4.35
CA GLY A 250 17.27 3.41 -5.71
C GLY A 250 18.74 3.84 -5.76
N GLN A 251 19.08 4.83 -6.59
CA GLN A 251 20.46 5.35 -6.67
C GLN A 251 20.71 6.54 -5.73
N GLY A 252 19.70 7.38 -5.48
CA GLY A 252 19.85 8.63 -4.71
C GLY A 252 19.29 8.58 -3.29
N GLY A 253 18.65 7.48 -2.90
CA GLY A 253 17.83 7.38 -1.70
C GLY A 253 16.35 7.66 -2.00
N VAL A 254 15.47 7.04 -1.23
CA VAL A 254 14.02 7.26 -1.32
C VAL A 254 13.45 7.46 0.08
N MET A 255 12.64 8.51 0.23
CA MET A 255 11.83 8.74 1.41
C MET A 255 10.42 8.22 1.20
N PHE A 256 9.88 7.46 2.15
CA PHE A 256 8.52 6.94 2.19
C PHE A 256 7.74 7.61 3.33
N LYS A 257 6.48 7.94 3.08
CA LYS A 257 5.58 8.53 4.06
C LYS A 257 4.20 7.86 3.99
N SER A 258 3.56 7.71 5.15
CA SER A 258 2.18 7.21 5.27
C SER A 258 1.97 5.89 4.51
N LEU A 259 2.88 4.93 4.71
CA LEU A 259 2.85 3.65 4.01
C LEU A 259 1.70 2.79 4.55
N VAL A 260 0.87 2.27 3.66
CA VAL A 260 -0.16 1.28 3.97
C VAL A 260 0.07 0.06 3.09
N ILE A 261 0.22 -1.10 3.71
CA ILE A 261 0.32 -2.40 3.02
C ILE A 261 -0.93 -3.19 3.40
N SER A 262 -1.76 -3.54 2.42
CA SER A 262 -2.91 -4.39 2.65
C SER A 262 -3.00 -5.53 1.65
N GLY A 263 -3.68 -6.61 2.01
CA GLY A 263 -3.87 -7.75 1.13
C GLY A 263 -4.23 -9.03 1.83
N VAL A 264 -4.42 -10.11 1.07
CA VAL A 264 -4.61 -11.44 1.62
C VAL A 264 -3.23 -12.00 1.99
N PRO A 265 -2.97 -12.32 3.27
CA PRO A 265 -1.69 -12.86 3.68
C PRO A 265 -1.45 -14.25 3.06
N ASP A 266 -0.18 -14.59 2.83
CA ASP A 266 0.21 -15.96 2.51
C ASP A 266 -0.11 -16.87 3.70
N GLU A 267 -0.88 -17.94 3.47
CA GLU A 267 -1.41 -18.77 4.55
C GLU A 267 -0.30 -19.51 5.32
N GLY A 268 0.70 -20.03 4.61
CA GLY A 268 1.81 -20.77 5.20
C GLY A 268 2.68 -19.88 6.07
N TRP A 269 2.97 -18.67 5.58
CA TRP A 269 3.61 -17.62 6.35
C TRP A 269 2.77 -17.24 7.57
N ALA A 270 1.49 -16.92 7.41
CA ALA A 270 0.65 -16.45 8.50
C ALA A 270 0.51 -17.50 9.61
N LYS A 271 0.29 -18.78 9.24
CA LYS A 271 0.23 -19.90 10.18
C LYS A 271 1.53 -20.06 10.96
N THR A 272 2.69 -19.74 10.37
CA THR A 272 3.99 -19.80 11.04
C THR A 272 4.25 -18.56 11.89
N PHE A 273 3.98 -17.38 11.34
CA PHE A 273 4.28 -16.08 11.95
C PHE A 273 3.42 -15.82 13.20
N PHE A 274 2.15 -16.21 13.17
CA PHE A 274 1.22 -16.05 14.29
C PHE A 274 1.15 -17.26 15.23
N LYS A 275 1.89 -18.34 14.95
CA LYS A 275 2.05 -19.42 15.93
C LYS A 275 2.84 -18.88 17.11
N GLU A 276 2.26 -18.98 18.29
CA GLU A 276 2.93 -18.74 19.58
C GLU A 276 2.99 -20.06 20.36
#